data_AF-D4MN65-F1
#
_entry.id   AF-D4MN65-F1
#
_cell.length_a   1.000
_cell.length_b   1.000
_cell.length_c   1.000
_cell.angle_alpha   90.00
_cell.angle_beta   90.00
_cell.angle_gamma   90.00
#
_symmetry.space_group_name_H-M   'P 1'
#
loop_
_entity.id
_entity.type
_entity.pdbx_description
1 polymer ?
#
loop_
_entity_poly.entity_id
_entity_poly.type
_entity_poly.pdbx_seq_one_letter_code
_entity_poly.pdbx_strand_id
1 'polypeptide(L)' 'MKTPIYKSYEDLPLYLNAETISKALGIAISSAYELMQEKDFPTFKVGSRKLVEKEKFRKWVDEHSGGGK' A
#
# COMPACT_ATOMS: atom_id res chain seq x y z
N MET A 1 -14.82 7.94 6.45
CA MET A 1 -13.43 7.43 6.51
C MET A 1 -13.49 5.97 6.93
N LYS A 2 -12.78 5.07 6.23
CA LYS A 2 -12.71 3.66 6.66
C LYS A 2 -11.60 3.54 7.69
N THR A 3 -11.89 2.95 8.84
CA THR A 3 -10.87 2.67 9.85
C THR A 3 -9.90 1.62 9.30
N PRO A 4 -8.58 1.83 9.42
CA PRO A 4 -7.61 0.84 8.97
C PRO A 4 -7.73 -0.45 9.80
N ILE A 5 -7.67 -1.60 9.12
CA ILE A 5 -7.83 -2.93 9.75
C ILE A 5 -6.52 -3.39 10.38
N TYR A 6 -5.39 -3.08 9.74
CA TYR A 6 -4.04 -3.43 10.20
C TYR A 6 -3.51 -2.33 11.11
N LYS A 7 -2.96 -2.71 12.28
CA LYS A 7 -2.49 -1.76 13.30
C LYS A 7 -0.97 -1.66 13.36
N SER A 8 -0.26 -2.69 12.88
CA SER A 8 1.19 -2.72 12.73
C SER A 8 1.61 -3.26 11.37
N TYR A 9 2.84 -2.96 10.96
CA TYR A 9 3.48 -3.60 9.79
C TYR A 9 3.67 -5.11 9.98
N GLU A 10 3.68 -5.60 11.21
CA GLU A 10 3.79 -7.04 11.49
C GLU A 10 2.52 -7.81 11.10
N ASP A 11 1.35 -7.14 11.15
CA ASP A 11 0.06 -7.73 10.78
C ASP A 11 -0.15 -7.83 9.26
N LEU A 12 0.71 -7.17 8.47
CA LEU A 12 0.59 -7.14 7.02
C LEU A 12 1.16 -8.43 6.38
N PRO A 13 0.48 -8.97 5.35
CA PRO A 13 1.03 -10.06 4.56
C PRO A 13 2.31 -9.63 3.85
N LEU A 14 3.16 -10.61 3.49
CA LEU A 14 4.40 -10.35 2.74
C LEU A 14 4.16 -9.59 1.43
N TYR A 15 3.01 -9.81 0.79
CA TYR A 15 2.59 -9.11 -0.41
C TYR A 15 1.20 -8.51 -0.24
N LEU A 16 1.07 -7.25 -0.64
CA LEU A 16 -0.16 -6.49 -0.56
C LEU A 16 -0.78 -6.35 -1.95
N ASN A 17 -2.08 -6.59 -2.04
CA ASN A 17 -2.90 -6.24 -3.21
C ASN A 17 -3.65 -4.91 -2.92
N ALA A 18 -4.43 -4.43 -3.89
CA ALA A 18 -5.20 -3.20 -3.76
C ALA A 18 -6.15 -3.20 -2.55
N GLU A 19 -6.74 -4.35 -2.21
CA GLU A 19 -7.64 -4.48 -1.06
C GLU A 19 -6.87 -4.32 0.26
N THR A 20 -5.70 -4.97 0.38
CA THR A 20 -4.84 -4.84 1.55
C THR A 20 -4.34 -3.42 1.72
N ILE A 21 -3.92 -2.76 0.64
CA ILE A 21 -3.48 -1.35 0.65
C ILE A 21 -4.63 -0.43 1.07
N SER A 22 -5.82 -0.61 0.50
CA SER A 22 -7.03 0.13 0.87
C SER A 22 -7.32 0.02 2.37
N LYS A 23 -7.23 -1.19 2.92
CA LYS A 23 -7.45 -1.47 4.34
C LYS A 23 -6.33 -0.96 5.24
N ALA A 24 -5.08 -0.97 4.78
CA ALA A 24 -3.94 -0.48 5.54
C ALA A 24 -3.91 1.05 5.63
N LEU A 25 -4.23 1.74 4.54
CA LEU A 25 -4.23 3.21 4.47
C LEU A 25 -5.57 3.86 4.85
N GLY A 26 -6.64 3.07 5.00
CA GLY A 26 -7.99 3.59 5.28
C GLY A 26 -8.67 4.33 4.11
N ILE A 27 -8.21 4.06 2.88
CA ILE A 27 -8.67 4.72 1.64
C ILE A 27 -9.65 3.85 0.84
N ALA A 28 -10.33 4.44 -0.15
CA ALA A 28 -11.17 3.67 -1.09
C ALA A 28 -10.33 2.69 -1.92
N ILE A 29 -10.92 1.56 -2.32
CA ILE A 29 -10.23 0.56 -3.13
C ILE A 29 -9.88 1.07 -4.53
N SER A 30 -10.71 1.96 -5.10
CA SER A 30 -10.41 2.68 -6.34
C SER A 30 -9.14 3.51 -6.20
N SER A 31 -9.03 4.29 -5.12
CA SER A 31 -7.83 5.09 -4.82
C SER A 31 -6.59 4.23 -4.61
N ALA A 32 -6.75 3.02 -4.04
CA ALA A 32 -5.64 2.07 -3.96
C ALA A 32 -5.20 1.56 -5.34
N TYR A 33 -6.13 1.32 -6.27
CA TYR A 33 -5.78 0.95 -7.65
C TYR A 33 -5.10 2.08 -8.43
N GLU A 34 -5.54 3.32 -8.23
CA GLU A 34 -4.90 4.52 -8.77
C GLU A 34 -3.48 4.66 -8.22
N LEU A 35 -3.30 4.52 -6.91
CA LEU A 35 -1.97 4.51 -6.27
C LEU A 35 -1.07 3.40 -6.84
N MET A 36 -1.61 2.21 -7.08
CA MET A 36 -0.89 1.10 -7.74
C MET A 36 -0.59 1.32 -9.23
N GLN A 37 -0.90 2.49 -9.79
CA GLN A 37 -0.49 2.92 -11.12
C GLN A 37 0.55 4.04 -11.10
N GLU A 38 0.75 4.68 -9.96
CA GLU A 38 1.74 5.73 -9.80
C GLU A 38 3.15 5.17 -10.04
N LYS A 39 4.00 5.97 -10.68
CA LYS A 39 5.35 5.55 -11.07
C LYS A 39 6.25 5.27 -9.86
N ASP A 40 6.08 6.05 -8.80
CA ASP A 40 6.89 5.98 -7.59
C ASP A 40 6.35 4.96 -6.57
N PHE A 41 5.18 4.37 -6.84
CA PHE A 41 4.62 3.34 -5.97
C PHE A 41 5.20 1.97 -6.31
N PRO A 42 5.70 1.18 -5.34
CA PRO A 42 6.52 -0.01 -5.57
C PRO A 42 5.72 -1.27 -6.01
N THR A 43 4.91 -1.11 -7.05
CA THR A 43 4.08 -2.18 -7.62
C THR A 43 4.86 -3.05 -8.59
N PHE A 44 4.67 -4.36 -8.47
CA PHE A 44 5.10 -5.34 -9.47
C PHE A 44 3.91 -6.20 -9.91
N LYS A 45 4.07 -6.92 -11.03
CA LYS A 45 3.03 -7.78 -11.60
C LYS A 45 3.45 -9.25 -11.57
N VAL A 46 2.52 -10.11 -11.19
CA VAL A 46 2.62 -11.56 -11.34
C VAL A 46 1.39 -12.02 -12.11
N GLY A 47 1.57 -12.32 -13.40
CA GLY A 47 0.45 -12.49 -14.34
C GLY A 47 -0.40 -11.22 -14.42
N SER A 48 -1.71 -11.34 -14.17
CA SER A 48 -2.66 -10.23 -14.17
C SER A 48 -2.77 -9.50 -12.83
N ARG A 49 -2.11 -9.99 -11.77
CA ARG A 49 -2.19 -9.40 -10.43
C ARG A 49 -1.12 -8.35 -10.22
N LYS A 50 -1.52 -7.19 -9.69
CA LYS A 50 -0.60 -6.18 -9.14
C LYS A 50 -0.38 -6.46 -7.65
N LEU A 51 0.88 -6.46 -7.23
CA LEU A 51 1.28 -6.71 -5.86
C LEU A 51 2.35 -5.70 -5.43
N VAL A 52 2.47 -5.53 -4.12
CA VAL A 52 3.51 -4.72 -3.49
C VAL A 52 4.15 -5.53 -2.37
N GLU A 53 5.47 -5.53 -2.30
CA GLU A 53 6.19 -6.16 -1.20
C GLU A 53 6.04 -5.32 0.08
N LYS A 54 5.78 -5.97 1.21
CA LYS A 54 5.55 -5.31 2.50
C LYS A 54 6.64 -4.30 2.88
N GLU A 55 7.90 -4.70 2.74
CA GLU A 55 9.04 -3.84 3.11
C GLU A 55 9.13 -2.61 2.21
N LYS A 56 8.86 -2.77 0.91
CA LYS A 56 8.84 -1.64 -0.04
C LYS A 56 7.66 -0.71 0.21
N PHE A 57 6.49 -1.25 0.54
CA PHE A 57 5.33 -0.46 0.95
C PHE A 57 5.65 0.37 2.19
N ARG A 58 6.24 -0.25 3.23
CA ARG A 58 6.66 0.44 4.46
C ARG A 58 7.63 1.57 4.16
N LYS A 59 8.64 1.33 3.33
CA LYS A 59 9.60 2.35 2.92
C LYS A 59 8.92 3.51 2.19
N TRP A 60 8.05 3.21 1.23
CA TRP A 60 7.28 4.23 0.52
C TRP A 60 6.43 5.08 1.48
N VAL A 61 5.77 4.45 2.46
CA VAL A 61 4.99 5.19 3.48
C VAL A 61 5.90 6.10 4.31
N ASP A 62 7.09 5.64 4.72
CA ASP A 62 8.06 6.45 5.47
C ASP A 62 8.51 7.67 4.66
N GLU A 63 8.87 7.46 3.39
CA GLU A 63 9.28 8.53 2.45
C GLU A 63 8.16 9.56 2.21
N HIS A 64 6.89 9.14 2.21
CA HIS A 64 5.74 10.00 1.93
C HIS A 64 5.03 10.57 3.18
N SER A 65 5.25 9.99 4.37
CA SER A 65 4.72 10.52 5.64
C SER A 65 5.60 11.62 6.22
N GLY A 66 6.83 11.76 5.72
CA GLY A 66 7.82 12.77 6.09
C GLY A 66 7.61 14.15 5.45
N GLY A 67 6.38 14.62 5.31
CA GLY A 67 6.09 16.02 5.01
C GLY A 67 6.40 16.92 6.21
N GLY A 68 7.69 17.11 6.53
CA GLY A 68 8.13 17.97 7.63
C GLY A 68 9.60 17.80 7.97
N LYS A 69 10.45 18.44 7.16
CA LYS A 69 11.63 19.09 7.72
C LYS A 69 11.19 20.39 8.38
#